data_AF-A0A7Y3GVW6-F1
#
_entry.id   AF-A0A7Y3GVW6-F1
#
_cell.length_a   1.000
_cell.length_b   1.000
_cell.length_c   1.000
_cell.angle_alpha   90.00
_cell.angle_beta   90.00
_cell.angle_gamma   90.00
#
_symmetry.space_group_name_H-M   'P 1'
#
loop_
_entity.id
_entity.type
_entity.pdbx_description
1 polymer ?
#
loop_
_entity_poly.entity_id
_entity_poly.type
_entity_poly.pdbx_seq_one_letter_code
_entity_poly.pdbx_strand_id
1 'polypeptide(L)'
;MQNLAVLVKLAAILAFIGWAALVSATTNGGAPLSPSEVAPSLGAFGVSLVWISFAYSGWNGAVYLAGEIREPARNIPRALWMTTLGVTLLYLMLNAVFLFAAPLQAIVGQPDIAAIAAEHLGGPNFARAVSLLVALALATSISAMMMAGPRVYAQMARDGLFPTWLVRGADAPTAAVALQTGLALLVFWVSDLVALLGYLGFTLSLSAALTVFAAARLRRREGAARVPIPGYPWTPAAFVLFTVAAAGFLVAREPVQSLVGGATALLGLAMYFVRRSAAEP
;
A
#
# COMPACT_ATOMS: atom_id res chain seq x y z
N MET A 1 19.70 -5.22 9.44
CA MET A 1 19.77 -4.24 8.32
C MET A 1 18.43 -3.51 8.10
N GLN A 2 17.30 -4.21 7.99
CA GLN A 2 15.98 -3.57 7.74
C GLN A 2 15.55 -2.55 8.80
N ASN A 3 15.73 -2.83 10.10
CA ASN A 3 15.37 -1.88 11.17
C ASN A 3 16.18 -0.58 11.08
N LEU A 4 17.47 -0.67 10.77
CA LEU A 4 18.33 0.50 10.58
C LEU A 4 17.85 1.33 9.38
N ALA A 5 17.51 0.68 8.28
CA ALA A 5 16.98 1.37 7.10
C ALA A 5 15.67 2.13 7.42
N VAL A 6 14.76 1.52 8.20
CA VAL A 6 13.53 2.18 8.63
C VAL A 6 13.81 3.39 9.53
N LEU A 7 14.71 3.24 10.51
CA LEU A 7 15.09 4.34 11.40
C LEU A 7 15.72 5.51 10.63
N VAL A 8 16.62 5.22 9.69
CA VAL A 8 17.25 6.23 8.84
C VAL A 8 16.20 6.96 8.00
N LYS A 9 15.26 6.26 7.38
CA LYS A 9 14.15 6.89 6.62
C LYS A 9 13.31 7.80 7.49
N LEU A 10 12.87 7.31 8.65
CA LEU A 10 12.02 8.08 9.55
C LEU A 10 12.74 9.32 10.06
N ALA A 11 14.00 9.18 10.49
CA ALA A 11 14.82 10.29 10.92
C ALA A 11 14.96 11.34 9.81
N ALA A 12 15.16 10.90 8.57
CA ALA A 12 15.38 11.80 7.47
C ALA A 12 14.09 12.47 6.96
N ILE A 13 12.94 11.78 7.01
CA ILE A 13 11.61 12.41 6.78
C ILE A 13 11.35 13.46 7.85
N LEU A 14 11.59 13.14 9.12
CA LEU A 14 11.41 14.10 10.23
C LEU A 14 12.37 15.28 10.11
N ALA A 15 13.61 15.05 9.69
CA ALA A 15 14.58 16.13 9.43
C ALA A 15 14.13 17.02 8.27
N PHE A 16 13.59 16.45 7.19
CA PHE A 16 13.02 17.21 6.07
C PHE A 16 11.83 18.08 6.52
N ILE A 17 10.91 17.50 7.30
CA ILE A 17 9.77 18.23 7.87
C ILE A 17 10.25 19.35 8.81
N GLY A 18 11.20 19.06 9.70
CA GLY A 18 11.78 20.02 10.62
C GLY A 18 12.48 21.18 9.90
N TRP A 19 13.27 20.86 8.87
CA TRP A 19 13.91 21.87 8.02
C TRP A 19 12.88 22.77 7.34
N ALA A 20 11.86 22.17 6.72
CA ALA A 20 10.79 22.92 6.07
C ALA A 20 10.06 23.85 7.05
N ALA A 21 9.81 23.40 8.28
CA ALA A 21 9.19 24.23 9.32
C ALA A 21 10.09 25.41 9.74
N LEU A 22 11.40 25.20 9.88
CA LEU A 22 12.37 26.25 10.20
C LEU A 22 12.46 27.30 9.09
N VAL A 23 12.55 26.86 7.83
CA VAL A 23 12.57 27.77 6.67
C VAL A 23 11.26 28.55 6.60
N SER A 24 10.12 27.87 6.69
CA SER A 24 8.79 28.52 6.67
C SER A 24 8.54 29.50 7.82
N ALA A 25 9.23 29.34 8.96
CA ALA A 25 9.15 30.28 10.07
C ALA A 25 10.00 31.56 9.86
N THR A 26 10.99 31.50 8.98
CA THR A 26 11.92 32.63 8.72
C THR A 26 11.57 33.41 7.47
N THR A 27 11.03 32.76 6.44
CA THR A 27 10.36 33.43 5.31
C THR A 27 8.90 33.67 5.66
N ASN A 28 8.43 34.93 5.65
CA ASN A 28 6.99 35.27 5.77
C ASN A 28 6.20 34.35 4.83
N GLY A 29 5.39 33.47 5.42
CA GLY A 29 4.98 32.17 4.90
C GLY A 29 4.61 32.13 3.41
N GLY A 30 4.92 30.99 2.79
CA GLY A 30 4.56 30.66 1.42
C GLY A 30 3.14 31.09 1.06
N ALA A 31 2.96 31.50 -0.21
CA ALA A 31 1.74 32.13 -0.71
C ALA A 31 0.48 31.46 -0.13
N PRO A 32 -0.45 32.24 0.46
CA PRO A 32 -1.65 31.66 1.07
C PRO A 32 -2.37 30.78 0.05
N LEU A 33 -2.72 29.57 0.46
CA LEU A 33 -3.55 28.68 -0.34
C LEU A 33 -4.83 29.43 -0.68
N SER A 34 -4.93 29.90 -1.92
CA SER A 34 -6.12 30.55 -2.43
C SER A 34 -7.20 29.47 -2.50
N PRO A 35 -8.39 29.66 -1.90
CA PRO A 35 -9.47 28.69 -2.03
C PRO A 35 -9.70 28.39 -3.51
N SER A 36 -9.69 27.11 -3.86
CA SER A 36 -9.96 26.68 -5.24
C SER A 36 -11.33 27.22 -5.66
N GLU A 37 -11.39 27.96 -6.77
CA GLU A 37 -12.66 28.46 -7.34
C GLU A 37 -13.56 27.30 -7.84
N VAL A 38 -12.98 26.12 -8.03
CA VAL A 38 -13.69 24.92 -8.47
C VAL A 38 -14.26 24.18 -7.26
N ALA A 39 -15.59 24.09 -7.19
CA ALA A 39 -16.28 23.29 -6.18
C ALA A 39 -15.86 21.81 -6.29
N PRO A 40 -15.52 21.15 -5.17
CA PRO A 40 -15.11 19.75 -5.21
C PRO A 40 -16.28 18.88 -5.68
N SER A 41 -16.11 18.20 -6.81
CA SER A 41 -17.08 17.21 -7.26
C SER A 41 -16.88 15.90 -6.48
N LEU A 42 -17.98 15.21 -6.16
CA LEU A 42 -17.93 13.92 -5.45
C LEU A 42 -17.10 12.88 -6.23
N GLY A 43 -17.12 12.94 -7.56
CA GLY A 43 -16.31 12.07 -8.42
C GLY A 43 -14.82 12.42 -8.45
N ALA A 44 -14.44 13.70 -8.35
CA ALA A 44 -13.04 14.09 -8.17
C ALA A 44 -12.52 13.65 -6.80
N PHE A 45 -13.32 13.87 -5.76
CA PHE A 45 -13.00 13.45 -4.39
C PHE A 45 -12.83 11.93 -4.29
N GLY A 46 -13.77 11.15 -4.83
CA GLY A 46 -13.72 9.69 -4.81
C GLY A 46 -12.47 9.12 -5.47
N VAL A 47 -11.94 9.78 -6.51
CA VAL A 47 -10.72 9.30 -7.18
C VAL A 47 -9.45 9.73 -6.50
N SER A 48 -9.39 10.95 -5.97
CA SER A 48 -8.28 11.32 -5.09
C SER A 48 -8.18 10.36 -3.91
N LEU A 49 -9.32 9.95 -3.34
CA LEU A 49 -9.40 8.95 -2.28
C LEU A 49 -8.79 7.60 -2.66
N VAL A 50 -8.94 7.16 -3.91
CA VAL A 50 -8.34 5.90 -4.38
C VAL A 50 -6.81 5.97 -4.30
N TRP A 51 -6.21 7.03 -4.87
CA TRP A 51 -4.76 7.23 -4.86
C TRP A 51 -4.22 7.42 -3.45
N ILE A 52 -4.93 8.17 -2.62
CA ILE A 52 -4.61 8.35 -1.21
C ILE A 52 -4.68 7.00 -0.48
N SER A 53 -5.75 6.22 -0.66
CA SER A 53 -5.90 4.90 -0.04
C SER A 53 -4.78 3.94 -0.44
N PHE A 54 -4.30 4.04 -1.69
CA PHE A 54 -3.17 3.25 -2.14
C PHE A 54 -1.88 3.60 -1.40
N ALA A 55 -1.64 4.88 -1.10
CA ALA A 55 -0.49 5.32 -0.30
C ALA A 55 -0.49 4.73 1.12
N TYR A 56 -1.67 4.40 1.66
CA TYR A 56 -1.83 3.73 2.96
C TYR A 56 -1.90 2.18 2.85
N SER A 57 -1.65 1.62 1.67
CA SER A 57 -1.56 0.16 1.52
C SER A 57 -0.38 -0.42 2.32
N GLY A 58 -0.45 -1.73 2.61
CA GLY A 58 0.57 -2.41 3.43
C GLY A 58 0.34 -2.35 4.94
N TRP A 59 -0.78 -1.77 5.38
CA TRP A 59 -1.20 -1.76 6.79
C TRP A 59 -1.28 -3.17 7.39
N ASN A 60 -1.60 -4.20 6.60
CA ASN A 60 -1.72 -5.59 7.03
C ASN A 60 -0.38 -6.33 7.17
N GLY A 61 0.76 -5.66 6.98
CA GLY A 61 2.10 -6.25 7.01
C GLY A 61 2.40 -7.06 8.26
N ALA A 62 2.01 -6.55 9.44
CA ALA A 62 2.24 -7.21 10.72
C ALA A 62 1.54 -8.58 10.86
N VAL A 63 0.46 -8.81 10.10
CA VAL A 63 -0.29 -10.07 10.13
C VAL A 63 0.51 -11.21 9.50
N TYR A 64 1.33 -10.93 8.48
CA TYR A 64 2.14 -11.95 7.81
C TYR A 64 3.22 -12.54 8.72
N LEU A 65 3.65 -11.80 9.74
CA LEU A 65 4.64 -12.25 10.73
C LEU A 65 4.00 -12.59 12.08
N ALA A 66 2.68 -12.82 12.13
CA ALA A 66 1.98 -13.13 13.37
C ALA A 66 2.58 -14.31 14.14
N GLY A 67 3.11 -15.31 13.44
CA GLY A 67 3.75 -16.49 14.04
C GLY A 67 5.12 -16.21 14.69
N GLU A 68 5.76 -15.08 14.37
CA GLU A 68 7.07 -14.69 14.88
C GLU A 68 6.97 -13.60 15.97
N ILE A 69 5.79 -12.99 16.13
CA ILE A 69 5.53 -11.92 17.09
C ILE A 69 5.25 -12.48 18.48
N ARG A 70 5.94 -11.98 19.50
CA ARG A 70 5.62 -12.26 20.91
C ARG A 70 4.23 -11.70 21.24
N GLU A 71 3.38 -12.48 21.92
CA GLU A 71 2.01 -12.08 22.29
C GLU A 71 1.20 -11.47 21.13
N PRO A 72 0.97 -12.22 20.03
CA PRO A 72 0.41 -11.66 18.80
C PRO A 72 -0.99 -11.07 18.99
N ALA A 73 -1.81 -11.66 19.85
CA ALA A 73 -3.16 -11.18 20.17
C ALA A 73 -3.20 -9.75 20.74
N ARG A 74 -2.11 -9.30 21.38
CA ARG A 74 -1.99 -7.95 21.95
C ARG A 74 -1.14 -7.03 21.09
N ASN A 75 -0.03 -7.55 20.57
CA ASN A 75 0.96 -6.73 19.88
C ASN A 75 0.59 -6.44 18.42
N ILE A 76 -0.11 -7.33 17.72
CA ILE A 76 -0.57 -7.06 16.35
C ILE A 76 -1.56 -5.89 16.33
N PRO A 77 -2.67 -5.88 17.11
CA PRO A 77 -3.59 -4.75 17.11
C PRO A 77 -2.92 -3.42 17.47
N ARG A 78 -2.02 -3.42 18.46
CA ARG A 78 -1.27 -2.21 18.86
C ARG A 78 -0.37 -1.70 17.75
N ALA A 79 0.38 -2.59 17.11
CA ALA A 79 1.24 -2.24 15.98
C ALA A 79 0.42 -1.63 14.84
N LEU A 80 -0.71 -2.24 14.47
CA LEU A 80 -1.59 -1.73 13.42
C LEU A 80 -2.08 -0.30 13.72
N TRP A 81 -2.57 -0.04 14.94
CA TRP A 81 -3.03 1.29 15.34
C TRP A 81 -1.91 2.33 15.38
N MET A 82 -0.78 2.01 16.02
CA MET A 82 0.36 2.92 16.13
C MET A 82 0.95 3.25 14.76
N THR A 83 1.12 2.25 13.89
CA THR A 83 1.62 2.45 12.53
C THR A 83 0.64 3.29 11.72
N THR A 84 -0.66 2.98 11.77
CA THR A 84 -1.66 3.75 11.01
C THR A 84 -1.67 5.22 11.43
N LEU A 85 -1.78 5.50 12.74
CA LEU A 85 -1.80 6.88 13.24
C LEU A 85 -0.48 7.62 12.97
N GLY A 86 0.66 6.94 13.15
CA GLY A 86 1.97 7.53 12.91
C GLY A 86 2.19 7.88 11.43
N VAL A 87 1.83 6.98 10.51
CA VAL A 87 1.92 7.23 9.07
C VAL A 87 0.95 8.33 8.66
N THR A 88 -0.27 8.35 9.20
CA THR A 88 -1.23 9.43 8.93
C THR A 88 -0.68 10.78 9.30
N LEU A 89 -0.12 10.93 10.51
CA LEU A 89 0.45 12.20 10.95
C LEU A 89 1.64 12.62 10.06
N LEU A 90 2.55 11.69 9.76
CA LEU A 90 3.69 11.95 8.88
C LEU A 90 3.26 12.37 7.48
N TYR A 91 2.26 11.71 6.90
CA TYR A 91 1.77 12.03 5.57
C TYR A 91 1.09 13.40 5.55
N LEU A 92 0.31 13.75 6.58
CA LEU A 92 -0.27 15.08 6.69
C LEU A 92 0.80 16.17 6.79
N MET A 93 1.83 15.97 7.62
CA MET A 93 2.94 16.91 7.75
C MET A 93 3.72 17.05 6.43
N LEU A 94 3.98 15.95 5.74
CA LEU A 94 4.71 15.96 4.48
C LEU A 94 3.90 16.64 3.36
N ASN A 95 2.59 16.38 3.28
CA ASN A 95 1.72 17.07 2.32
C ASN A 95 1.63 18.57 2.61
N ALA A 96 1.62 18.97 3.89
CA ALA A 96 1.71 20.38 4.26
C ALA A 96 3.03 21.00 3.75
N VAL A 97 4.17 20.32 3.97
CA VAL A 97 5.46 20.77 3.42
C VAL A 97 5.38 20.94 1.90
N PHE A 98 4.85 19.96 1.18
CA PHE A 98 4.75 20.04 -0.28
C PHE A 98 3.91 21.22 -0.75
N LEU A 99 2.75 21.45 -0.11
CA LEU A 99 1.83 22.53 -0.48
C LEU A 99 2.38 23.92 -0.17
N PHE A 100 3.16 24.09 0.90
CA PHE A 100 3.67 25.40 1.32
C PHE A 100 5.09 25.71 0.84
N ALA A 101 5.87 24.69 0.45
CA ALA A 101 7.25 24.86 0.01
C ALA A 101 7.36 25.38 -1.43
N ALA A 102 6.49 24.95 -2.34
CA ALA A 102 6.57 25.30 -3.75
C ALA A 102 5.23 25.80 -4.30
N PRO A 103 5.23 26.66 -5.35
CA PRO A 103 4.01 27.10 -6.01
C PRO A 103 3.22 25.93 -6.57
N LEU A 104 1.88 25.98 -6.48
CA LEU A 104 1.01 24.89 -6.94
C LEU A 104 1.27 24.52 -8.42
N GLN A 105 1.56 25.52 -9.27
CA GLN A 105 1.84 25.31 -10.69
C GLN A 105 3.12 24.50 -10.93
N ALA A 106 4.08 24.54 -10.00
CA ALA A 106 5.29 23.74 -10.06
C ALA A 106 5.06 22.28 -9.64
N ILE A 107 3.97 21.98 -8.94
CA ILE A 107 3.69 20.65 -8.37
C ILE A 107 2.67 19.87 -9.22
N VAL A 108 1.68 20.57 -9.80
CA VAL A 108 0.58 19.93 -10.54
C VAL A 108 1.12 19.10 -11.70
N GLY A 109 0.73 17.82 -11.74
CA GLY A 109 1.11 16.88 -12.79
C GLY A 109 2.55 16.37 -12.73
N GLN A 110 3.32 16.76 -11.70
CA GLN A 110 4.71 16.35 -11.56
C GLN A 110 4.83 15.07 -10.71
N PRO A 111 5.64 14.08 -11.14
CA PRO A 111 5.88 12.87 -10.36
C PRO A 111 6.78 13.11 -9.14
N ASP A 112 7.73 14.05 -9.24
CA ASP A 112 8.81 14.23 -8.25
C ASP A 112 8.56 15.41 -7.28
N ILE A 113 7.35 15.44 -6.70
CA ILE A 113 6.89 16.53 -5.82
C ILE A 113 7.86 16.81 -4.65
N ALA A 114 8.44 15.75 -4.07
CA ALA A 114 9.38 15.89 -2.96
C ALA A 114 10.68 16.60 -3.35
N ALA A 115 11.19 16.34 -4.57
CA ALA A 115 12.40 16.97 -5.07
C ALA A 115 12.13 18.46 -5.37
N ILE A 116 10.99 18.77 -5.96
CA ILE A 116 10.56 20.15 -6.27
C ILE A 116 10.40 20.97 -4.99
N ALA A 117 9.75 20.41 -3.96
CA ALA A 117 9.62 21.05 -2.66
C ALA A 117 10.99 21.28 -2.00
N ALA A 118 11.88 20.29 -2.06
CA ALA A 118 13.24 20.43 -1.54
C ALA A 118 14.05 21.49 -2.30
N GLU A 119 13.89 21.59 -3.61
CA GLU A 119 14.57 22.62 -4.41
C GLU A 119 14.18 24.04 -3.96
N HIS A 120 12.89 24.27 -3.69
CA HIS A 120 12.42 25.56 -3.21
C HIS A 120 12.84 25.86 -1.76
N LEU A 121 13.03 24.84 -0.92
CA LEU A 121 13.44 24.99 0.49
C LEU A 121 14.94 25.14 0.71
N GLY A 122 15.77 24.62 -0.18
CA GLY A 122 17.22 24.51 0.05
C GLY A 122 18.08 24.45 -1.21
N GLY A 123 17.49 24.68 -2.39
CA GLY A 123 18.18 24.71 -3.68
C GLY A 123 18.50 23.32 -4.27
N PRO A 124 19.18 23.29 -5.43
CA PRO A 124 19.38 22.06 -6.23
C PRO A 124 20.15 20.94 -5.52
N ASN A 125 21.05 21.29 -4.60
CA ASN A 125 21.81 20.30 -3.83
C ASN A 125 20.92 19.59 -2.81
N PHE A 126 19.99 20.32 -2.18
CA PHE A 126 19.03 19.73 -1.24
C PHE A 126 18.02 18.84 -1.97
N ALA A 127 17.54 19.28 -3.15
CA ALA A 127 16.70 18.47 -4.03
C ALA A 127 17.35 17.14 -4.40
N ARG A 128 18.64 17.15 -4.77
CA ARG A 128 19.41 15.93 -5.05
C ARG A 128 19.53 15.02 -3.82
N ALA A 129 19.81 15.58 -2.64
CA ALA A 129 19.90 14.80 -1.40
C ALA A 129 18.56 14.12 -1.06
N VAL A 130 17.44 14.84 -1.15
CA VAL A 130 16.10 14.30 -0.92
C VAL A 130 15.74 13.23 -1.97
N SER A 131 16.09 13.44 -3.24
CA SER A 131 15.85 12.46 -4.30
C SER A 131 16.61 11.15 -4.07
N LEU A 132 17.88 11.23 -3.66
CA LEU A 132 18.69 10.05 -3.30
C LEU A 132 18.10 9.29 -2.10
N LEU A 133 17.58 10.01 -1.13
CA LEU A 133 16.91 9.44 0.03
C LEU A 133 15.62 8.72 -0.36
N VAL A 134 14.80 9.31 -1.23
CA VAL A 134 13.60 8.67 -1.77
C VAL A 134 13.98 7.41 -2.55
N ALA A 135 15.02 7.46 -3.39
CA ALA A 135 15.50 6.30 -4.14
C ALA A 135 15.95 5.16 -3.21
N LEU A 136 16.74 5.48 -2.17
CA LEU A 136 17.13 4.51 -1.13
C LEU A 136 15.92 3.95 -0.38
N ALA A 137 14.91 4.80 -0.15
CA ALA A 137 13.67 4.38 0.49
C ALA A 137 12.86 3.40 -0.38
N LEU A 138 12.81 3.60 -1.68
CA LEU A 138 12.17 2.68 -2.61
C LEU A 138 12.94 1.35 -2.69
N ALA A 139 14.27 1.39 -2.79
CA ALA A 139 15.12 0.20 -2.88
C ALA A 139 14.94 -0.75 -1.68
N THR A 140 14.91 -0.18 -0.47
CA THR A 140 14.69 -0.95 0.77
C THR A 140 13.26 -1.51 0.87
N SER A 141 12.24 -0.80 0.35
CA SER A 141 10.87 -1.34 0.26
C SER A 141 10.78 -2.51 -0.73
N ILE A 142 11.45 -2.41 -1.90
CA ILE A 142 11.55 -3.50 -2.87
C ILE A 142 12.21 -4.72 -2.24
N SER A 143 13.33 -4.52 -1.54
CA SER A 143 14.03 -5.59 -0.83
C SER A 143 13.13 -6.31 0.19
N ALA A 144 12.34 -5.57 0.97
CA ALA A 144 11.39 -6.16 1.91
C ALA A 144 10.30 -7.00 1.19
N MET A 145 9.75 -6.50 0.08
CA MET A 145 8.75 -7.22 -0.72
C MET A 145 9.31 -8.46 -1.42
N MET A 146 10.57 -8.45 -1.84
CA MET A 146 11.26 -9.63 -2.38
C MET A 146 11.48 -10.72 -1.32
N MET A 147 11.55 -10.35 -0.04
CA MET A 147 11.63 -11.33 1.06
C MET A 147 10.25 -11.87 1.45
N ALA A 148 9.23 -11.02 1.50
CA ALA A 148 7.89 -11.41 2.00
C ALA A 148 7.05 -12.14 0.94
N GLY A 149 7.00 -11.63 -0.31
CA GLY A 149 6.14 -12.14 -1.38
C GLY A 149 6.33 -13.64 -1.66
N PRO A 150 7.56 -14.14 -1.88
CA PRO A 150 7.81 -15.53 -2.24
C PRO A 150 7.35 -16.54 -1.18
N ARG A 151 7.33 -16.13 0.10
CA ARG A 151 6.89 -16.98 1.21
C ARG A 151 5.40 -17.31 1.12
N VAL A 152 4.58 -16.41 0.60
CA VAL A 152 3.14 -16.63 0.40
C VAL A 152 2.93 -17.73 -0.64
N TYR A 153 3.57 -17.64 -1.81
CA TYR A 153 3.44 -18.63 -2.87
C TYR A 153 4.01 -19.99 -2.45
N ALA A 154 5.13 -19.99 -1.70
CA ALA A 154 5.71 -21.20 -1.16
C ALA A 154 4.78 -21.87 -0.13
N GLN A 155 4.13 -21.09 0.74
CA GLN A 155 3.15 -21.64 1.67
C GLN A 155 1.92 -22.19 0.94
N MET A 156 1.38 -21.47 -0.05
CA MET A 156 0.29 -21.98 -0.90
C MET A 156 0.68 -23.27 -1.64
N ALA A 157 1.95 -23.42 -2.03
CA ALA A 157 2.45 -24.65 -2.65
C ALA A 157 2.55 -25.82 -1.65
N ARG A 158 2.92 -25.55 -0.39
CA ARG A 158 2.88 -26.53 0.71
C ARG A 158 1.46 -26.97 1.04
N ASP A 159 0.51 -26.05 0.95
CA ASP A 159 -0.92 -26.31 1.17
C ASP A 159 -1.58 -27.02 -0.04
N GLY A 160 -0.80 -27.40 -1.06
CA GLY A 160 -1.29 -28.11 -2.26
C GLY A 160 -1.99 -27.24 -3.30
N LEU A 161 -2.09 -25.93 -3.07
CA LEU A 161 -2.78 -24.99 -3.97
C LEU A 161 -1.92 -24.55 -5.16
N PHE A 162 -0.60 -24.57 -5.01
CA PHE A 162 0.36 -24.17 -6.05
C PHE A 162 1.35 -25.30 -6.41
N PRO A 163 2.04 -25.23 -7.57
CA PRO A 163 3.02 -26.24 -7.96
C PRO A 163 4.12 -26.43 -6.90
N THR A 164 4.39 -27.68 -6.53
CA THR A 164 5.33 -28.04 -5.45
C THR A 164 6.77 -27.59 -5.70
N TRP A 165 7.15 -27.36 -6.96
CA TRP A 165 8.47 -26.83 -7.31
C TRP A 165 8.73 -25.42 -6.74
N LEU A 166 7.70 -24.65 -6.39
CA LEU A 166 7.84 -23.32 -5.77
C LEU A 166 8.42 -23.37 -4.35
N VAL A 167 8.36 -24.53 -3.70
CA VAL A 167 8.92 -24.74 -2.35
C VAL A 167 10.44 -24.96 -2.41
N ARG A 168 11.03 -25.19 -3.60
CA ARG A 168 12.45 -25.51 -3.76
C ARG A 168 13.35 -24.39 -3.20
N GLY A 169 14.35 -24.82 -2.43
CA GLY A 169 15.39 -24.01 -1.81
C GLY A 169 15.58 -24.38 -0.34
N ALA A 170 16.83 -24.43 0.13
CA ALA A 170 17.16 -24.91 1.48
C ALA A 170 16.66 -23.94 2.58
N ASP A 171 17.09 -22.68 2.51
CA ASP A 171 16.76 -21.66 3.53
C ASP A 171 15.69 -20.65 3.07
N ALA A 172 15.53 -20.50 1.75
CA ALA A 172 14.56 -19.58 1.15
C ALA A 172 13.98 -20.19 -0.14
N PRO A 173 12.72 -19.89 -0.50
CA PRO A 173 12.06 -20.46 -1.68
C PRO A 173 12.58 -19.80 -2.96
N THR A 174 13.78 -20.21 -3.41
CA THR A 174 14.51 -19.60 -4.54
C THR A 174 13.71 -19.65 -5.84
N ALA A 175 12.95 -20.72 -6.06
CA ALA A 175 12.10 -20.85 -7.24
C ALA A 175 10.93 -19.85 -7.24
N ALA A 176 10.33 -19.58 -6.07
CA ALA A 176 9.29 -18.56 -5.93
C ALA A 176 9.86 -17.14 -6.10
N VAL A 177 11.08 -16.88 -5.60
CA VAL A 177 11.80 -15.61 -5.83
C VAL A 177 12.04 -15.39 -7.33
N ALA A 178 12.53 -16.41 -8.03
CA ALA A 178 12.78 -16.34 -9.46
C ALA A 178 11.50 -16.08 -10.26
N LEU A 179 10.41 -16.77 -9.93
CA LEU A 179 9.10 -16.53 -10.55
C LEU A 179 8.61 -15.10 -10.32
N GLN A 180 8.65 -14.62 -9.08
CA GLN A 180 8.25 -13.24 -8.76
C GLN A 180 9.10 -12.21 -9.50
N THR A 181 10.41 -12.47 -9.64
CA THR A 181 11.33 -11.57 -10.33
C THR A 181 11.04 -11.54 -11.83
N GLY A 182 10.81 -12.69 -12.46
CA GLY A 182 10.43 -12.78 -13.87
C GLY A 182 9.11 -12.07 -14.16
N LEU A 183 8.10 -12.27 -13.30
CA LEU A 183 6.81 -11.59 -13.43
C LEU A 183 6.94 -10.07 -13.22
N ALA A 184 7.75 -9.63 -12.25
CA ALA A 184 7.97 -8.21 -12.02
C ALA A 184 8.66 -7.53 -13.22
N LEU A 185 9.66 -8.18 -13.83
CA LEU A 185 10.32 -7.68 -15.04
C LEU A 185 9.38 -7.63 -16.24
N LEU A 186 8.52 -8.64 -16.40
CA LEU A 186 7.52 -8.65 -17.47
C LEU A 186 6.52 -7.51 -17.30
N VAL A 187 5.99 -7.33 -16.10
CA VAL A 187 5.04 -6.24 -15.80
C VAL A 187 5.69 -4.88 -15.99
N PHE A 188 6.94 -4.71 -15.53
CA PHE A 188 7.72 -3.49 -15.75
C PHE A 188 7.88 -3.15 -17.23
N TRP A 189 7.99 -4.15 -18.10
CA TRP A 189 8.18 -3.93 -19.54
C TRP A 189 6.88 -3.61 -20.29
N VAL A 190 5.73 -4.08 -19.79
CA VAL A 190 4.43 -4.01 -20.48
C VAL A 190 3.51 -2.91 -19.92
N SER A 191 3.76 -2.41 -18.71
CA SER A 191 2.86 -1.48 -18.01
C SER A 191 3.56 -0.21 -17.54
N ASP A 192 2.85 0.92 -17.60
CA ASP A 192 3.27 2.15 -16.95
C ASP A 192 2.86 2.18 -15.47
N LEU A 193 3.40 3.16 -14.73
CA LEU A 193 3.18 3.32 -13.30
C LEU A 193 1.69 3.52 -12.96
N VAL A 194 0.97 4.36 -13.72
CA VAL A 194 -0.43 4.69 -13.43
C VAL A 194 -1.32 3.48 -13.65
N ALA A 195 -1.11 2.75 -14.76
CA ALA A 195 -1.82 1.52 -15.06
C ALA A 195 -1.57 0.44 -13.99
N LEU A 196 -0.32 0.27 -13.56
CA LEU A 196 0.03 -0.68 -12.51
C LEU A 196 -0.63 -0.34 -11.17
N LEU A 197 -0.65 0.94 -10.81
CA LEU A 197 -1.28 1.41 -9.59
C LEU A 197 -2.81 1.24 -9.64
N GLY A 198 -3.45 1.47 -10.79
CA GLY A 198 -4.88 1.20 -10.99
C GLY A 198 -5.22 -0.29 -10.81
N TYR A 199 -4.43 -1.16 -11.44
CA TYR A 199 -4.56 -2.62 -11.29
C TYR A 199 -4.41 -3.05 -9.82
N LEU A 200 -3.33 -2.61 -9.16
CA LEU A 200 -3.07 -2.96 -7.76
C LEU A 200 -4.15 -2.42 -6.83
N GLY A 201 -4.58 -1.17 -7.03
CA GLY A 201 -5.66 -0.55 -6.27
C GLY A 201 -6.92 -1.39 -6.33
N PHE A 202 -7.35 -1.79 -7.53
CA PHE A 202 -8.55 -2.61 -7.70
C PHE A 202 -8.41 -3.99 -7.05
N THR A 203 -7.33 -4.71 -7.36
CA THR A 203 -7.11 -6.09 -6.87
C THR A 203 -6.99 -6.13 -5.35
N LEU A 204 -6.29 -5.17 -4.74
CA LEU A 204 -6.14 -5.09 -3.29
C LEU A 204 -7.46 -4.72 -2.61
N SER A 205 -8.20 -3.75 -3.15
CA SER A 205 -9.53 -3.38 -2.63
C SER A 205 -10.50 -4.56 -2.69
N LEU A 206 -10.59 -5.25 -3.83
CA LEU A 206 -11.45 -6.42 -3.97
C LEU A 206 -11.08 -7.51 -2.97
N SER A 207 -9.78 -7.83 -2.87
CA SER A 207 -9.28 -8.85 -1.94
C SER A 207 -9.60 -8.49 -0.49
N ALA A 208 -9.33 -7.25 -0.09
CA ALA A 208 -9.59 -6.78 1.27
C ALA A 208 -11.09 -6.80 1.63
N ALA A 209 -11.95 -6.36 0.71
CA ALA A 209 -13.41 -6.40 0.90
C ALA A 209 -13.90 -7.84 1.08
N LEU A 210 -13.43 -8.77 0.24
CA LEU A 210 -13.78 -10.20 0.34
C LEU A 210 -13.27 -10.81 1.65
N THR A 211 -12.05 -10.50 2.08
CA THR A 211 -11.50 -10.99 3.36
C THR A 211 -12.34 -10.52 4.55
N VAL A 212 -12.69 -9.24 4.62
CA VAL A 212 -13.48 -8.69 5.73
C VAL A 212 -14.92 -9.22 5.69
N PHE A 213 -15.50 -9.36 4.50
CA PHE A 213 -16.81 -10.00 4.33
C PHE A 213 -16.79 -11.46 4.79
N ALA A 214 -15.76 -12.23 4.41
CA ALA A 214 -15.60 -13.61 4.85
C ALA A 214 -15.45 -13.71 6.37
N ALA A 215 -14.68 -12.83 7.00
CA ALA A 215 -14.54 -12.76 8.46
C ALA A 215 -15.88 -12.44 9.16
N ALA A 216 -16.67 -11.49 8.61
CA ALA A 216 -17.99 -11.18 9.13
C ALA A 216 -18.96 -12.37 9.00
N ARG A 217 -18.91 -13.11 7.88
CA ARG A 217 -19.68 -14.34 7.68
C ARG A 217 -19.24 -15.45 8.63
N LEU A 218 -17.93 -15.60 8.85
CA LEU A 218 -17.38 -16.59 9.77
C LEU A 218 -17.83 -16.31 11.20
N ARG A 219 -17.79 -15.04 11.64
CA ARG A 219 -18.34 -14.64 12.93
C ARG A 219 -19.82 -14.99 13.08
N ARG A 220 -20.64 -14.80 12.04
CA ARG A 220 -22.07 -15.19 12.08
C ARG A 220 -22.25 -16.69 12.27
N ARG A 221 -21.34 -17.52 11.74
CA ARG A 221 -21.40 -18.98 11.82
C ARG A 221 -20.84 -19.53 13.13
N GLU A 222 -19.71 -18.99 13.58
CA GLU A 222 -18.93 -19.53 14.71
C GLU A 222 -19.12 -18.77 16.03
N GLY A 223 -19.81 -17.62 15.98
CA GLY A 223 -20.08 -16.78 17.14
C GLY A 223 -18.94 -15.80 17.48
N ALA A 224 -19.27 -14.82 18.31
CA ALA A 224 -18.37 -13.71 18.66
C ALA A 224 -17.16 -14.14 19.52
N ALA A 225 -17.27 -15.26 20.25
CA ALA A 225 -16.19 -15.77 21.10
C ALA A 225 -14.99 -16.28 20.29
N ARG A 226 -15.24 -16.89 19.13
CA ARG A 226 -14.19 -17.40 18.23
C ARG A 226 -13.64 -16.32 17.30
N VAL A 227 -14.51 -15.41 16.86
CA VAL A 227 -14.15 -14.32 15.94
C VAL A 227 -14.55 -12.97 16.53
N PRO A 228 -13.76 -12.41 17.46
CA PRO A 228 -14.04 -11.12 18.06
C PRO A 228 -13.81 -10.00 17.06
N ILE A 229 -14.88 -9.30 16.67
CA ILE A 229 -14.81 -8.11 15.79
C ILE A 229 -15.38 -6.90 16.56
N PRO A 230 -14.54 -5.96 17.01
CA PRO A 230 -15.01 -4.75 17.67
C PRO A 230 -15.95 -3.96 16.75
N GLY A 231 -17.10 -3.49 17.26
CA GLY A 231 -18.06 -2.66 16.51
C GLY A 231 -18.94 -3.39 15.50
N TYR A 232 -18.97 -4.73 15.51
CA TYR A 232 -19.83 -5.50 14.61
C TYR A 232 -21.34 -5.21 14.85
N PRO A 233 -22.15 -5.11 13.79
CA PRO A 233 -21.82 -5.33 12.38
C PRO A 233 -21.30 -4.09 11.63
N TRP A 234 -21.27 -2.93 12.28
CA TRP A 234 -21.02 -1.64 11.63
C TRP A 234 -19.60 -1.48 11.09
N THR A 235 -18.58 -1.90 11.84
CA THR A 235 -17.18 -1.83 11.40
C THR A 235 -16.89 -2.61 10.11
N PRO A 236 -17.20 -3.92 10.01
CA PRO A 236 -16.98 -4.64 8.75
C PRO A 236 -17.92 -4.16 7.63
N ALA A 237 -19.14 -3.75 7.94
CA ALA A 237 -20.06 -3.23 6.93
C ALA A 237 -19.54 -1.92 6.32
N ALA A 238 -19.09 -0.97 7.14
CA ALA A 238 -18.50 0.28 6.69
C ALA A 238 -17.23 0.02 5.87
N PHE A 239 -16.33 -0.84 6.34
CA PHE A 239 -15.10 -1.18 5.62
C PHE A 239 -15.40 -1.76 4.23
N VAL A 240 -16.30 -2.75 4.14
CA VAL A 240 -16.68 -3.36 2.86
C VAL A 240 -17.35 -2.32 1.96
N LEU A 241 -18.26 -1.50 2.48
CA LEU A 241 -18.95 -0.46 1.72
C LEU A 241 -17.96 0.54 1.11
N PHE A 242 -17.07 1.13 1.91
CA PHE A 242 -16.11 2.12 1.42
C PHE A 242 -15.10 1.50 0.45
N THR A 243 -14.65 0.27 0.70
CA THR A 243 -13.69 -0.41 -0.18
C THR A 243 -14.32 -0.79 -1.51
N VAL A 244 -15.58 -1.25 -1.52
CA VAL A 244 -16.32 -1.55 -2.75
C VAL A 244 -16.66 -0.26 -3.50
N ALA A 245 -17.02 0.81 -2.81
CA ALA A 245 -17.24 2.11 -3.45
C ALA A 245 -15.96 2.62 -4.14
N ALA A 246 -14.80 2.54 -3.47
CA ALA A 246 -13.50 2.89 -4.05
C ALA A 246 -13.16 2.02 -5.27
N ALA A 247 -13.39 0.70 -5.19
CA ALA A 247 -13.23 -0.20 -6.33
C ALA A 247 -14.18 0.14 -7.48
N GLY A 248 -15.42 0.55 -7.19
CA GLY A 248 -16.38 1.02 -8.19
C GLY A 248 -15.92 2.30 -8.90
N PHE A 249 -15.34 3.26 -8.18
CA PHE A 249 -14.73 4.44 -8.78
C PHE A 249 -13.53 4.09 -9.66
N LEU A 250 -12.72 3.09 -9.26
CA LEU A 250 -11.64 2.56 -10.08
C LEU A 250 -12.14 1.93 -11.37
N VAL A 251 -13.21 1.14 -11.33
CA VAL A 251 -13.82 0.56 -12.54
C VAL A 251 -14.28 1.64 -13.51
N ALA A 252 -14.85 2.74 -12.99
CA ALA A 252 -15.31 3.84 -13.83
C ALA A 252 -14.17 4.65 -14.48
N ARG A 253 -12.99 4.72 -13.85
CA ARG A 253 -11.85 5.50 -14.36
C ARG A 253 -10.84 4.68 -15.15
N GLU A 254 -10.54 3.48 -14.68
CA GLU A 254 -9.52 2.57 -15.19
C GLU A 254 -10.17 1.20 -15.49
N PRO A 255 -11.10 1.13 -16.47
CA PRO A 255 -11.92 -0.06 -16.70
C PRO A 255 -11.08 -1.25 -17.17
N VAL A 256 -10.05 -1.01 -17.99
CA VAL A 256 -9.18 -2.07 -18.51
C VAL A 256 -8.39 -2.72 -17.38
N GLN A 257 -7.80 -1.93 -16.49
CA GLN A 257 -7.00 -2.37 -15.37
C GLN A 257 -7.88 -3.11 -14.34
N SER A 258 -9.09 -2.64 -14.13
CA SER A 258 -10.08 -3.30 -13.26
C SER A 258 -10.53 -4.65 -13.85
N LEU A 259 -10.75 -4.73 -15.16
CA LEU A 259 -11.05 -5.99 -15.85
C LEU A 259 -9.91 -6.99 -15.74
N VAL A 260 -8.67 -6.57 -15.95
CA VAL A 260 -7.48 -7.42 -15.79
C VAL A 260 -7.35 -7.88 -14.34
N GLY A 261 -7.56 -7.00 -13.36
CA GLY A 261 -7.59 -7.35 -11.93
C GLY A 261 -8.68 -8.38 -11.59
N GLY A 262 -9.87 -8.22 -12.18
CA GLY A 262 -10.96 -9.18 -12.05
C GLY A 262 -10.64 -10.52 -12.70
N ALA A 263 -10.03 -10.51 -13.89
CA ALA A 263 -9.58 -11.72 -14.57
C ALA A 263 -8.53 -12.48 -13.75
N THR A 264 -7.58 -11.78 -13.11
CA THR A 264 -6.62 -12.40 -12.18
C THR A 264 -7.32 -13.07 -11.01
N ALA A 265 -8.34 -12.42 -10.41
CA ALA A 265 -9.11 -13.01 -9.32
C ALA A 265 -9.90 -14.26 -9.76
N LEU A 266 -10.52 -14.21 -10.94
CA LEU A 266 -11.24 -15.33 -11.53
C LEU A 266 -10.31 -16.50 -11.88
N LEU A 267 -9.11 -16.21 -12.40
CA LEU A 267 -8.10 -17.23 -12.67
C LEU A 267 -7.67 -17.93 -11.38
N GLY A 268 -7.45 -17.17 -10.30
CA GLY A 268 -7.16 -17.72 -8.98
C GLY A 268 -8.29 -18.64 -8.48
N LEU A 269 -9.54 -18.24 -8.67
CA LEU A 269 -10.72 -19.03 -8.31
C LEU A 269 -10.82 -20.32 -9.15
N ALA A 270 -10.58 -20.23 -10.46
CA ALA A 270 -10.57 -21.39 -11.35
C ALA A 270 -9.48 -22.40 -10.96
N MET A 271 -8.27 -21.92 -10.69
CA MET A 271 -7.17 -22.77 -10.22
C MET A 271 -7.50 -23.47 -8.89
N TYR A 272 -8.15 -22.76 -7.96
CA TYR A 272 -8.61 -23.35 -6.70
C TYR A 272 -9.58 -24.52 -6.93
N PHE A 273 -10.58 -24.34 -7.80
CA PHE A 273 -11.54 -25.42 -8.08
C PHE A 273 -10.93 -26.61 -8.80
N VAL A 274 -10.07 -26.39 -9.82
CA VAL A 274 -9.37 -27.47 -10.54
C VAL A 274 -8.51 -28.31 -9.61
N ARG A 275 -7.80 -27.66 -8.68
CA ARG A 275 -6.95 -28.35 -7.70
C ARG A 275 -7.75 -29.05 -6.62
N ARG A 276 -8.84 -28.43 -6.15
CA ARG A 276 -9.74 -29.08 -5.20
C ARG A 276 -10.37 -30.34 -5.79
N SER A 277 -10.83 -30.30 -7.04
CA SER A 277 -11.37 -31.49 -7.71
C SER A 277 -10.32 -32.58 -7.95
N ALA A 278 -9.03 -32.23 -7.99
CA ALA A 278 -7.94 -33.20 -8.10
C ALA A 278 -7.49 -33.78 -6.73
N ALA A 279 -7.94 -33.18 -5.62
CA ALA A 279 -7.57 -33.55 -4.26
C ALA A 279 -8.69 -34.28 -3.49
N GLU A 280 -9.91 -34.35 -4.03
CA GLU A 280 -11.00 -35.20 -3.54
C GLU A 280 -10.84 -36.61 -4.17
N PRO A 281 -10.52 -37.67 -3.39
CA PRO A 281 -10.59 -39.05 -3.86
C PRO A 281 -12.03 -39.57 -3.98
#